data_AF-A0A1Q7UVZ9-F1
#
_entry.id   AF-A0A1Q7UVZ9-F1
#
_cell.length_a   1.000
_cell.length_b   1.000
_cell.length_c   1.000
_cell.angle_alpha   90.00
_cell.angle_beta   90.00
_cell.angle_gamma   90.00
#
_symmetry.space_group_name_H-M   'P 1'
#
loop_
_entity.id
_entity.type
_entity.pdbx_description
1 polymer ?
#
loop_
_entity_poly.entity_id
_entity_poly.type
_entity_poly.pdbx_seq_one_letter_code
_entity_poly.pdbx_strand_id
1 'polypeptide(L)'
;MTRATTLIISAIALLNGVVPLTATACSVTSPSCGLTVFTRPTDFQINLSDPVNPGSVQPSDLTVNKIPADSAVISNGNTTIDFIFNTSPAGQGLNTMHIPAGAFDCGPPVDFNCTFFLEPVEGCGFLESFDEVTPPALPLGWTAINGINPDGILWQTSDSGNPTPPAFSLPNAAWVNDPDAISDKYLYSPSITIPLGVTSVFLFFWQNYALEDGSDGGVLEISVDGGPFVDILAAGGFFGEGGYNGTISTCCGNPLAGRQAWTGNSGGFIETSVAGGLPSPGVPFVLRWRMGSDSSGSSEGWRIDALQFACEEPTPSPTPFPTPSITPTPTATVTPTPTLTPTATPMATPRPTPTPRPRPTPLPRSSPAPRP
;
A
#
# COMPACT_ATOMS: atom_id res chain seq x y z
N MET A 1 24.38 -43.94 -59.81
CA MET A 1 25.70 -43.46 -59.33
C MET A 1 25.39 -42.77 -58.01
N THR A 2 25.97 -43.09 -56.86
CA THR A 2 27.41 -43.16 -56.57
C THR A 2 27.65 -43.88 -55.23
N ARG A 3 28.68 -44.74 -55.26
CA ARG A 3 29.53 -45.35 -54.23
C ARG A 3 29.30 -45.10 -52.73
N ALA A 4 29.19 -46.22 -52.03
CA ALA A 4 29.76 -46.45 -50.69
C ALA A 4 31.29 -46.32 -50.71
N THR A 5 31.92 -45.72 -49.70
CA THR A 5 33.25 -46.11 -49.19
C THR A 5 33.47 -45.57 -47.78
N THR A 6 33.86 -46.50 -46.91
CA THR A 6 34.26 -46.37 -45.52
C THR A 6 35.62 -45.68 -45.35
N LEU A 7 35.65 -44.74 -44.39
CA LEU A 7 36.70 -44.39 -43.41
C LEU A 7 38.20 -44.38 -43.82
N ILE A 8 38.80 -43.19 -43.76
CA ILE A 8 40.22 -42.99 -43.44
C ILE A 8 40.30 -41.97 -42.30
N ILE A 9 40.90 -42.38 -41.19
CA ILE A 9 41.31 -41.52 -40.08
C ILE A 9 42.56 -40.76 -40.54
N SER A 10 42.55 -39.43 -40.43
CA SER A 10 43.76 -38.59 -40.48
C SER A 10 43.56 -37.41 -39.55
N ALA A 11 44.36 -37.39 -38.49
CA ALA A 11 44.46 -36.29 -37.55
C ALA A 11 45.18 -35.11 -38.23
N ILE A 12 44.54 -33.94 -38.23
CA ILE A 12 45.21 -32.64 -38.43
C ILE A 12 44.90 -31.81 -37.19
N ALA A 13 45.94 -31.51 -36.42
CA ALA A 13 45.92 -30.56 -35.33
C ALA A 13 45.66 -29.16 -35.90
N LEU A 14 44.57 -28.53 -35.45
CA LEU A 14 44.36 -27.09 -35.59
C LEU A 14 44.31 -26.49 -34.18
N LEU A 15 45.35 -25.69 -33.94
CA LEU A 15 45.50 -24.55 -33.04
C LEU A 15 44.63 -24.47 -31.77
N ASN A 16 45.34 -24.39 -30.65
CA ASN A 16 44.91 -23.77 -29.39
C ASN A 16 43.98 -22.57 -29.61
N GLY A 17 42.74 -22.72 -29.16
CA GLY A 17 41.76 -21.64 -29.20
C GLY A 17 40.33 -22.09 -28.89
N VAL A 18 40.13 -23.10 -28.04
CA VAL A 18 38.86 -23.17 -27.32
C VAL A 18 38.94 -22.03 -26.31
N VAL A 19 38.49 -20.85 -26.70
CA VAL A 19 37.94 -19.92 -25.71
C VAL A 19 36.88 -20.76 -25.01
N PRO A 20 37.01 -21.08 -23.70
CA PRO A 20 35.87 -21.63 -23.01
C PRO A 20 34.76 -20.62 -23.28
N LEU A 21 33.70 -21.04 -23.96
CA LEU A 21 32.44 -20.32 -23.91
C LEU A 21 32.11 -20.32 -22.42
N THR A 22 32.53 -19.26 -21.73
CA THR A 22 32.10 -18.99 -20.37
C THR A 22 30.60 -18.94 -20.50
N ALA A 23 29.92 -20.01 -20.07
CA ALA A 23 28.48 -20.09 -20.08
C ALA A 23 28.00 -18.78 -19.45
N THR A 24 27.24 -18.00 -20.23
CA THR A 24 26.72 -16.72 -19.75
C THR A 24 25.98 -16.99 -18.46
N ALA A 25 26.33 -16.28 -17.39
CA ALA A 25 25.68 -16.46 -16.11
C ALA A 25 24.19 -16.12 -16.25
N CYS A 26 23.35 -16.99 -15.73
CA CYS A 26 21.91 -16.79 -15.64
C CYS A 26 21.64 -15.56 -14.76
N SER A 27 20.89 -14.59 -15.27
CA SER A 27 20.51 -13.41 -14.50
C SER A 27 19.24 -13.68 -13.72
N VAL A 28 19.23 -13.25 -12.46
CA VAL A 28 18.11 -13.38 -11.53
C VAL A 28 17.53 -11.99 -11.26
N THR A 29 16.22 -11.83 -11.40
CA THR A 29 15.50 -10.58 -11.13
C THR A 29 14.21 -10.85 -10.38
N SER A 30 13.68 -9.84 -9.69
CA SER A 30 12.36 -9.92 -9.06
C SER A 30 11.60 -8.61 -9.28
N PRO A 31 10.28 -8.65 -9.59
CA PRO A 31 9.48 -7.45 -9.68
C PRO A 31 9.41 -6.70 -8.34
N SER A 32 9.62 -7.38 -7.22
CA SER A 32 9.59 -6.79 -5.87
C SER A 32 10.85 -5.99 -5.53
N CYS A 33 11.86 -5.98 -6.41
CA CYS A 33 13.13 -5.32 -6.12
C CYS A 33 13.04 -3.79 -6.08
N GLY A 34 13.50 -3.22 -4.97
CA GLY A 34 13.48 -1.77 -4.73
C GLY A 34 12.08 -1.20 -4.49
N LEU A 35 11.06 -2.06 -4.39
CA LEU A 35 9.70 -1.62 -4.10
C LEU A 35 9.52 -1.33 -2.61
N THR A 36 8.57 -0.44 -2.34
CA THR A 36 7.95 -0.32 -1.03
C THR A 36 6.63 -1.09 -1.09
N VAL A 37 6.42 -1.98 -0.14
CA VAL A 37 5.21 -2.80 0.00
C VAL A 37 4.54 -2.48 1.33
N PHE A 38 3.22 -2.63 1.36
CA PHE A 38 2.38 -2.20 2.49
C PHE A 38 1.64 -3.37 3.15
N THR A 39 1.61 -4.51 2.48
CA THR A 39 1.19 -5.80 3.04
C THR A 39 2.42 -6.66 3.31
N ARG A 40 2.26 -7.70 4.11
CA ARG A 40 3.34 -8.66 4.40
C ARG A 40 3.37 -9.73 3.30
N PRO A 41 4.27 -9.67 2.30
CA PRO A 41 4.25 -10.60 1.18
C PRO A 41 4.56 -12.03 1.66
N THR A 42 3.80 -12.99 1.16
CA THR A 42 4.04 -14.43 1.30
C THR A 42 4.51 -15.07 0.01
N ASP A 43 4.32 -14.41 -1.13
CA ASP A 43 4.76 -14.87 -2.45
C ASP A 43 5.86 -13.96 -3.00
N PHE A 44 6.92 -14.56 -3.52
CA PHE A 44 8.06 -13.88 -4.10
C PHE A 44 8.39 -14.48 -5.47
N GLN A 45 7.96 -13.80 -6.52
CA GLN A 45 8.29 -14.15 -7.90
C GLN A 45 9.75 -13.82 -8.22
N ILE A 46 10.44 -14.78 -8.81
CA ILE A 46 11.81 -14.68 -9.31
C ILE A 46 11.81 -15.00 -10.81
N ASN A 47 12.34 -14.09 -11.62
CA ASN A 47 12.48 -14.24 -13.06
C ASN A 47 13.94 -14.50 -13.43
N LEU A 48 14.14 -15.50 -14.29
CA LEU A 48 15.43 -15.98 -14.78
C LEU A 48 15.60 -15.65 -16.27
N SER A 49 16.84 -15.39 -16.70
CA SER A 49 17.14 -15.22 -18.14
C SER A 49 17.05 -16.53 -18.93
N ASP A 50 17.28 -17.66 -18.26
CA ASP A 50 17.40 -18.97 -18.85
C ASP A 50 16.58 -20.00 -18.04
N PRO A 51 16.04 -21.05 -18.69
CA PRO A 51 15.27 -22.08 -18.01
C PRO A 51 16.07 -22.78 -16.90
N VAL A 52 15.50 -22.87 -15.70
CA VAL A 52 16.08 -23.66 -14.59
C VAL A 52 15.83 -25.15 -14.77
N ASN A 53 16.75 -25.98 -14.29
CA ASN A 53 16.52 -27.40 -14.07
C ASN A 53 15.56 -27.59 -12.87
N PRO A 54 14.33 -28.10 -13.08
CA PRO A 54 13.35 -28.19 -11.99
C PRO A 54 13.78 -29.06 -10.80
N GLY A 55 14.60 -30.09 -11.05
CA GLY A 55 15.09 -30.97 -9.98
C GLY A 55 16.16 -30.34 -9.09
N SER A 56 16.71 -29.19 -9.49
CA SER A 56 17.72 -28.46 -8.72
C SER A 56 17.14 -27.45 -7.74
N VAL A 57 15.90 -27.00 -7.95
CA VAL A 57 15.26 -25.96 -7.12
C VAL A 57 14.78 -26.55 -5.81
N GLN A 58 15.17 -25.92 -4.70
CA GLN A 58 14.69 -26.19 -3.35
C GLN A 58 14.02 -24.93 -2.77
N PRO A 59 13.01 -25.06 -1.89
CA PRO A 59 12.41 -23.90 -1.24
C PRO A 59 13.43 -23.02 -0.49
N SER A 60 14.49 -23.64 0.06
CA SER A 60 15.56 -22.94 0.76
C SER A 60 16.49 -22.09 -0.13
N ASP A 61 16.33 -22.14 -1.44
CA ASP A 61 17.17 -21.40 -2.39
C ASP A 61 16.93 -19.89 -2.30
N LEU A 62 15.70 -19.46 -1.97
CA LEU A 62 15.40 -18.09 -1.60
C LEU A 62 15.31 -17.97 -0.09
N THR A 63 16.00 -16.97 0.45
CA THR A 63 15.72 -16.48 1.80
C THR A 63 15.25 -15.04 1.77
N VAL A 64 14.33 -14.72 2.67
CA VAL A 64 13.96 -13.33 2.99
C VAL A 64 14.30 -13.09 4.44
N ASN A 65 15.18 -12.11 4.71
CA ASN A 65 15.75 -11.89 6.04
C ASN A 65 16.37 -13.16 6.66
N LYS A 66 16.98 -14.00 5.83
CA LYS A 66 17.57 -15.31 6.21
C LYS A 66 16.54 -16.37 6.61
N ILE A 67 15.25 -16.14 6.39
CA ILE A 67 14.19 -17.13 6.55
C ILE A 67 13.98 -17.81 5.19
N PRO A 68 14.11 -19.14 5.08
CA PRO A 68 13.89 -19.87 3.82
C PRO A 68 12.39 -19.96 3.49
N ALA A 69 12.06 -20.05 2.20
CA ALA A 69 10.68 -20.29 1.76
C ALA A 69 10.21 -21.71 2.13
N ASP A 70 8.90 -21.89 2.24
CA ASP A 70 8.27 -23.18 2.55
C ASP A 70 8.10 -24.05 1.29
N SER A 71 7.83 -23.42 0.15
CA SER A 71 7.71 -24.12 -1.13
C SER A 71 8.18 -23.25 -2.31
N ALA A 72 8.40 -23.90 -3.45
CA ALA A 72 8.78 -23.23 -4.70
C ALA A 72 8.00 -23.86 -5.86
N VAL A 73 7.41 -23.04 -6.72
CA VAL A 73 6.64 -23.45 -7.89
C VAL A 73 7.31 -22.89 -9.14
N ILE A 74 7.51 -23.74 -10.14
CA ILE A 74 8.19 -23.36 -11.38
C ILE A 74 7.16 -23.22 -12.49
N SER A 75 7.22 -22.12 -13.23
CA SER A 75 6.28 -21.80 -14.29
C SER A 75 6.98 -21.19 -15.51
N ASN A 76 6.18 -20.80 -16.52
CA ASN A 76 6.63 -20.03 -17.69
C ASN A 76 7.84 -20.64 -18.44
N GLY A 77 7.77 -21.93 -18.80
CA GLY A 77 8.88 -22.59 -19.50
C GLY A 77 10.16 -22.70 -18.65
N ASN A 78 9.98 -22.79 -17.33
CA ASN A 78 11.02 -22.85 -16.29
C ASN A 78 11.86 -21.57 -16.13
N THR A 79 11.38 -20.42 -16.60
CA THR A 79 12.09 -19.13 -16.41
C THR A 79 11.52 -18.31 -15.25
N THR A 80 10.50 -18.81 -14.56
CA THR A 80 9.90 -18.16 -13.40
C THR A 80 9.81 -19.15 -12.25
N ILE A 81 10.21 -18.71 -11.06
CA ILE A 81 10.06 -19.45 -9.80
C ILE A 81 9.30 -18.56 -8.83
N ASP A 82 8.17 -19.05 -8.33
CA ASP A 82 7.39 -18.42 -7.26
C ASP A 82 7.74 -19.13 -5.95
N PHE A 83 8.39 -18.41 -5.03
CA PHE A 83 8.73 -18.91 -3.71
C PHE A 83 7.65 -18.50 -2.71
N ILE A 84 6.99 -19.50 -2.09
CA ILE A 84 5.85 -19.28 -1.21
C ILE A 84 6.24 -19.54 0.24
N PHE A 85 5.86 -18.61 1.10
CA PHE A 85 5.95 -18.68 2.55
C PHE A 85 4.55 -18.88 3.16
N ASN A 86 4.39 -19.87 4.03
CA ASN A 86 3.16 -20.08 4.80
C ASN A 86 2.90 -18.93 5.78
N THR A 87 3.96 -18.23 6.20
CA THR A 87 3.91 -17.04 7.04
C THR A 87 4.93 -16.04 6.53
N SER A 88 4.52 -14.79 6.34
CA SER A 88 5.40 -13.79 5.73
C SER A 88 6.72 -13.62 6.50
N PRO A 89 7.87 -13.71 5.80
CA PRO A 89 9.20 -13.53 6.40
C PRO A 89 9.58 -12.04 6.55
N ALA A 90 8.75 -11.12 6.06
CA ALA A 90 9.03 -9.71 6.03
C ALA A 90 8.89 -9.08 7.43
N GLY A 91 9.93 -8.39 7.89
CA GLY A 91 9.90 -7.51 9.04
C GLY A 91 9.62 -6.06 8.62
N GLN A 92 9.19 -5.22 9.57
CA GLN A 92 9.03 -3.79 9.29
C GLN A 92 10.37 -3.16 8.87
N GLY A 93 10.32 -2.23 7.92
CA GLY A 93 11.47 -1.55 7.34
C GLY A 93 12.13 -2.32 6.20
N LEU A 94 13.46 -2.22 6.08
CA LEU A 94 14.21 -2.81 4.98
C LEU A 94 14.29 -4.33 5.11
N ASN A 95 13.83 -5.04 4.09
CA ASN A 95 13.89 -6.49 3.96
C ASN A 95 14.86 -6.89 2.85
N THR A 96 15.51 -8.03 2.99
CA THR A 96 16.48 -8.54 2.01
C THR A 96 16.05 -9.90 1.48
N MET A 97 15.87 -9.98 0.17
CA MET A 97 15.81 -11.22 -0.61
C MET A 97 17.23 -11.63 -1.00
N HIS A 98 17.59 -12.89 -0.74
CA HIS A 98 18.89 -13.44 -1.08
C HIS A 98 18.77 -14.83 -1.69
N ILE A 99 19.40 -15.04 -2.84
CA ILE A 99 19.64 -16.34 -3.46
C ILE A 99 21.16 -16.48 -3.64
N PRO A 100 21.81 -17.47 -2.99
CA PRO A 100 23.25 -17.65 -3.12
C PRO A 100 23.64 -18.10 -4.52
N ALA A 101 24.83 -17.70 -4.97
CA ALA A 101 25.39 -18.21 -6.22
C ALA A 101 25.43 -19.75 -6.20
N GLY A 102 24.86 -20.38 -7.23
CA GLY A 102 24.79 -21.85 -7.34
C GLY A 102 23.61 -22.51 -6.61
N ALA A 103 22.62 -21.75 -6.11
CA ALA A 103 21.45 -22.31 -5.44
C ALA A 103 20.68 -23.33 -6.31
N PHE A 104 20.51 -23.03 -7.60
CA PHE A 104 19.87 -23.90 -8.59
C PHE A 104 20.61 -23.83 -9.93
N ASP A 105 20.34 -24.79 -10.81
CA ASP A 105 21.06 -24.96 -12.08
C ASP A 105 20.28 -24.32 -13.23
N CYS A 106 20.64 -23.08 -13.60
CA CYS A 106 20.17 -22.38 -14.81
C CYS A 106 21.35 -21.87 -15.68
N GLY A 107 22.55 -22.43 -15.50
CA GLY A 107 23.84 -21.77 -15.80
C GLY A 107 24.49 -21.28 -14.51
N PRO A 108 25.79 -20.87 -14.46
CA PRO A 108 26.45 -20.46 -13.22
C PRO A 108 25.69 -19.25 -12.61
N PRO A 109 24.90 -19.42 -11.53
CA PRO A 109 24.02 -18.36 -11.06
C PRO A 109 24.85 -17.27 -10.40
N VAL A 110 24.49 -16.02 -10.66
CA VAL A 110 25.04 -14.88 -9.93
C VAL A 110 24.38 -14.83 -8.56
N ASP A 111 25.14 -14.47 -7.52
CA ASP A 111 24.56 -14.14 -6.22
C ASP A 111 23.53 -13.03 -6.41
N PHE A 112 22.28 -13.31 -6.03
CA PHE A 112 21.19 -12.35 -6.13
C PHE A 112 20.95 -11.78 -4.74
N ASN A 113 21.18 -10.48 -4.60
CA ASN A 113 20.87 -9.74 -3.40
C ASN A 113 20.00 -8.55 -3.78
N CYS A 114 18.81 -8.51 -3.21
CA CYS A 114 17.83 -7.49 -3.53
C CYS A 114 17.08 -7.08 -2.26
N THR A 115 16.74 -5.80 -2.14
CA THR A 115 15.96 -5.30 -1.01
C THR A 115 14.61 -4.77 -1.44
N PHE A 116 13.63 -4.88 -0.55
CA PHE A 116 12.35 -4.18 -0.61
C PHE A 116 12.09 -3.56 0.77
N PHE A 117 11.25 -2.54 0.83
CA PHE A 117 10.90 -1.90 2.10
C PHE A 117 9.47 -2.30 2.47
N LEU A 118 9.27 -2.85 3.67
CA LEU A 118 7.94 -2.98 4.25
C LEU A 118 7.73 -1.73 5.10
N GLU A 119 6.93 -0.79 4.61
CA GLU A 119 6.61 0.38 5.43
C GLU A 119 5.58 -0.03 6.49
N PRO A 120 5.75 0.38 7.77
CA PRO A 120 4.65 0.26 8.70
C PRO A 120 3.54 1.11 8.11
N VAL A 121 2.42 0.45 7.84
CA VAL A 121 1.18 1.15 7.62
C VAL A 121 0.91 1.93 8.89
N GLU A 122 1.36 3.19 8.95
CA GLU A 122 0.79 4.16 9.86
C GLU A 122 -0.64 4.31 9.36
N GLY A 123 -1.54 3.52 9.95
CA GLY A 123 -2.93 3.52 9.53
C GLY A 123 -3.44 4.96 9.54
N CYS A 124 -4.35 5.30 8.63
CA CYS A 124 -4.95 6.63 8.57
C CYS A 124 -5.82 6.97 9.81
N GLY A 125 -5.64 6.26 10.93
CA GLY A 125 -6.42 6.36 12.16
C GLY A 125 -7.73 5.59 12.11
N PHE A 126 -8.00 4.79 11.08
CA PHE A 126 -9.24 4.03 10.96
C PHE A 126 -8.96 2.53 10.94
N LEU A 127 -9.50 1.85 11.96
CA LEU A 127 -9.57 0.41 12.12
C LEU A 127 -10.98 0.08 12.61
N GLU A 128 -11.63 -0.90 11.99
CA GLU A 128 -12.87 -1.48 12.49
C GLU A 128 -12.77 -3.01 12.42
N SER A 129 -12.83 -3.65 13.58
CA SER A 129 -12.82 -5.12 13.71
C SER A 129 -14.14 -5.69 14.20
N PHE A 130 -15.16 -4.87 14.45
CA PHE A 130 -16.47 -5.27 14.96
C PHE A 130 -16.47 -5.97 16.33
N ASP A 131 -15.34 -6.05 17.01
CA ASP A 131 -15.13 -6.83 18.23
C ASP A 131 -15.59 -6.14 19.52
N GLU A 132 -15.72 -4.81 19.51
CA GLU A 132 -16.01 -4.02 20.71
C GLU A 132 -17.51 -3.96 21.05
N VAL A 133 -18.33 -4.75 20.36
CA VAL A 133 -19.79 -4.81 20.55
C VAL A 133 -20.27 -6.21 20.84
N THR A 134 -21.44 -6.32 21.47
CA THR A 134 -22.11 -7.62 21.66
C THR A 134 -23.04 -7.88 20.47
N PRO A 135 -22.88 -9.00 19.75
CA PRO A 135 -23.82 -9.40 18.70
C PRO A 135 -25.29 -9.36 19.16
N PRO A 136 -26.23 -8.86 18.34
CA PRO A 136 -26.08 -8.45 16.94
C PRO A 136 -25.78 -6.95 16.73
N ALA A 137 -25.38 -6.21 17.77
CA ALA A 137 -25.20 -4.76 17.66
C ALA A 137 -24.06 -4.39 16.68
N LEU A 138 -24.26 -3.35 15.86
CA LEU A 138 -23.18 -2.75 15.08
C LEU A 138 -22.41 -1.72 15.94
N PRO A 139 -21.11 -1.50 15.66
CA PRO A 139 -20.33 -0.44 16.29
C PRO A 139 -20.93 0.94 16.05
N LEU A 140 -20.56 1.91 16.90
CA LEU A 140 -21.13 3.25 16.85
C LEU A 140 -20.90 3.89 15.47
N GLY A 141 -21.98 4.42 14.88
CA GLY A 141 -21.95 5.11 13.59
C GLY A 141 -22.09 4.18 12.38
N TRP A 142 -21.91 2.88 12.54
CA TRP A 142 -22.31 1.89 11.55
C TRP A 142 -23.83 1.74 11.55
N THR A 143 -24.40 1.62 10.35
CA THR A 143 -25.85 1.43 10.21
C THR A 143 -26.15 0.39 9.14
N ALA A 144 -27.29 -0.30 9.30
CA ALA A 144 -27.77 -1.27 8.33
C ALA A 144 -29.23 -1.01 7.98
N ILE A 145 -29.56 -1.10 6.70
CA ILE A 145 -30.95 -1.03 6.21
C ILE A 145 -31.13 -2.01 5.05
N ASN A 146 -32.37 -2.39 4.78
CA ASN A 146 -32.73 -3.16 3.59
C ASN A 146 -33.45 -2.26 2.58
N GLY A 147 -32.94 -2.18 1.36
CA GLY A 147 -33.64 -1.61 0.20
C GLY A 147 -34.80 -2.49 -0.26
N ILE A 148 -34.63 -3.82 -0.18
CA ILE A 148 -35.67 -4.82 -0.35
C ILE A 148 -35.53 -5.81 0.82
N ASN A 149 -36.61 -5.99 1.58
CA ASN A 149 -36.58 -6.69 2.86
C ASN A 149 -37.53 -7.90 2.88
N PRO A 150 -37.11 -9.08 2.40
CA PRO A 150 -37.97 -10.26 2.39
C PRO A 150 -38.06 -10.97 3.75
N ASP A 151 -37.05 -10.84 4.61
CA ASP A 151 -36.86 -11.69 5.78
C ASP A 151 -36.67 -10.93 7.12
N GLY A 152 -36.52 -9.62 7.09
CA GLY A 152 -36.29 -8.80 8.27
C GLY A 152 -34.85 -8.83 8.79
N ILE A 153 -33.93 -9.56 8.15
CA ILE A 153 -32.54 -9.68 8.58
C ILE A 153 -31.73 -8.54 7.99
N LEU A 154 -31.08 -7.77 8.87
CA LEU A 154 -30.15 -6.70 8.53
C LEU A 154 -28.72 -7.22 8.62
N TRP A 155 -27.77 -6.46 8.05
CA TRP A 155 -26.39 -6.57 8.47
C TRP A 155 -26.27 -6.34 9.97
N GLN A 156 -25.52 -7.21 10.63
CA GLN A 156 -25.35 -7.23 12.08
C GLN A 156 -24.02 -7.89 12.45
N THR A 157 -23.50 -7.67 13.64
CA THR A 157 -22.33 -8.46 14.09
C THR A 157 -22.73 -9.89 14.45
N SER A 158 -21.79 -10.82 14.29
CA SER A 158 -21.95 -12.23 14.65
C SER A 158 -20.60 -12.84 15.00
N ASP A 159 -20.57 -13.70 16.02
CA ASP A 159 -19.39 -14.43 16.51
C ASP A 159 -19.42 -15.94 16.15
N SER A 160 -20.45 -16.37 15.42
CA SER A 160 -20.72 -17.77 15.17
C SER A 160 -21.49 -18.02 13.87
N GLY A 161 -21.66 -19.29 13.51
CA GLY A 161 -22.39 -19.71 12.32
C GLY A 161 -21.58 -19.63 11.02
N ASN A 162 -22.29 -19.72 9.90
CA ASN A 162 -21.71 -19.76 8.56
C ASN A 162 -21.79 -18.38 7.87
N PRO A 163 -21.03 -18.10 6.80
CA PRO A 163 -19.90 -18.91 6.33
C PRO A 163 -18.79 -18.99 7.39
N THR A 164 -18.06 -20.11 7.42
CA THR A 164 -16.99 -20.36 8.41
C THR A 164 -15.61 -20.01 7.83
N PRO A 165 -14.67 -19.53 8.66
CA PRO A 165 -14.82 -19.23 10.09
C PRO A 165 -15.69 -17.97 10.33
N PRO A 166 -16.26 -17.81 11.54
CA PRO A 166 -17.23 -16.75 11.81
C PRO A 166 -16.63 -15.34 11.92
N ALA A 167 -15.33 -15.22 12.17
CA ALA A 167 -14.61 -13.96 12.20
C ALA A 167 -13.14 -14.15 11.81
N PHE A 168 -12.51 -13.09 11.31
CA PHE A 168 -11.09 -13.02 11.00
C PHE A 168 -10.31 -12.48 12.20
N SER A 169 -10.74 -11.32 12.72
CA SER A 169 -10.41 -10.84 14.06
C SER A 169 -11.44 -11.38 15.05
N LEU A 170 -10.98 -11.90 16.19
CA LEU A 170 -11.91 -12.45 17.19
C LEU A 170 -12.39 -11.36 18.17
N PRO A 171 -13.65 -11.41 18.62
CA PRO A 171 -14.62 -12.49 18.36
C PRO A 171 -15.58 -12.32 17.17
N ASN A 172 -15.76 -11.13 16.61
CA ASN A 172 -16.92 -10.81 15.77
C ASN A 172 -16.54 -10.46 14.33
N ALA A 173 -17.46 -10.67 13.41
CA ALA A 173 -17.48 -10.00 12.11
C ALA A 173 -18.85 -9.40 11.84
N ALA A 174 -18.94 -8.40 10.96
CA ALA A 174 -20.23 -8.01 10.38
C ALA A 174 -20.70 -9.12 9.44
N TRP A 175 -21.99 -9.47 9.50
CA TRP A 175 -22.59 -10.58 8.77
C TRP A 175 -23.98 -10.22 8.25
N VAL A 176 -24.34 -10.79 7.10
CA VAL A 176 -25.69 -10.83 6.55
C VAL A 176 -25.96 -12.18 5.88
N ASN A 177 -27.22 -12.63 5.89
CA ASN A 177 -27.63 -13.87 5.22
C ASN A 177 -27.84 -13.71 3.71
N ASP A 178 -27.85 -14.86 3.02
CA ASP A 178 -28.26 -15.01 1.62
C ASP A 178 -29.62 -15.73 1.50
N PRO A 179 -30.74 -15.01 1.26
CA PRO A 179 -32.09 -15.60 1.30
C PRO A 179 -32.62 -16.08 -0.06
N ASP A 180 -33.50 -17.09 0.00
CA ASP A 180 -34.37 -17.60 -1.09
C ASP A 180 -35.53 -16.65 -1.42
N ALA A 181 -35.17 -15.40 -1.69
CA ALA A 181 -36.06 -14.31 -2.08
C ALA A 181 -35.25 -13.06 -2.47
N ILE A 182 -35.82 -12.22 -3.33
CA ILE A 182 -35.16 -10.98 -3.76
C ILE A 182 -34.90 -10.10 -2.53
N SER A 183 -33.62 -9.78 -2.29
CA SER A 183 -33.20 -8.89 -1.21
C SER A 183 -32.18 -7.86 -1.68
N ASP A 184 -32.11 -6.74 -0.94
CA ASP A 184 -31.14 -5.68 -1.18
C ASP A 184 -30.72 -5.12 0.17
N LYS A 185 -29.54 -5.49 0.66
CA LYS A 185 -29.13 -5.32 2.05
C LYS A 185 -27.87 -4.48 2.15
N TYR A 186 -27.91 -3.42 2.96
CA TYR A 186 -26.85 -2.41 3.01
C TYR A 186 -26.22 -2.34 4.40
N LEU A 187 -24.89 -2.32 4.44
CA LEU A 187 -24.08 -1.94 5.59
C LEU A 187 -23.35 -0.63 5.26
N TYR A 188 -23.58 0.41 6.05
CA TYR A 188 -22.93 1.71 5.92
C TYR A 188 -21.87 1.89 6.99
N SER A 189 -20.69 2.35 6.60
CA SER A 189 -19.70 2.85 7.54
C SER A 189 -20.15 4.17 8.17
N PRO A 190 -19.53 4.61 9.27
CA PRO A 190 -19.51 6.02 9.65
C PRO A 190 -18.92 6.89 8.54
N SER A 191 -19.08 8.22 8.66
CA SER A 191 -18.36 9.16 7.80
C SER A 191 -16.86 9.09 8.11
N ILE A 192 -16.06 8.77 7.09
CA ILE A 192 -14.61 8.65 7.15
C ILE A 192 -13.99 9.90 6.50
N THR A 193 -12.78 10.27 6.93
CA THR A 193 -12.00 11.33 6.29
C THR A 193 -10.53 10.93 6.27
N ILE A 194 -9.89 11.04 5.11
CA ILE A 194 -8.45 10.79 4.99
C ILE A 194 -7.69 11.98 5.59
N PRO A 195 -6.69 11.76 6.46
CA PRO A 195 -5.89 12.82 7.04
C PRO A 195 -5.23 13.72 5.98
N LEU A 196 -5.12 15.02 6.28
CA LEU A 196 -4.37 15.95 5.43
C LEU A 196 -2.90 15.55 5.37
N GLY A 197 -2.25 15.74 4.21
CA GLY A 197 -0.84 15.41 4.01
C GLY A 197 -0.58 14.03 3.41
N VAL A 198 -1.61 13.18 3.35
CA VAL A 198 -1.55 11.86 2.72
C VAL A 198 -1.47 12.00 1.19
N THR A 199 -0.54 11.28 0.56
CA THR A 199 -0.37 11.24 -0.90
C THR A 199 -1.00 10.01 -1.55
N SER A 200 -1.02 8.89 -0.83
CA SER A 200 -1.62 7.63 -1.29
C SER A 200 -2.45 7.02 -0.17
N VAL A 201 -3.59 6.43 -0.51
CA VAL A 201 -4.46 5.73 0.44
C VAL A 201 -4.91 4.40 -0.14
N PHE A 202 -4.92 3.39 0.71
CA PHE A 202 -5.39 2.04 0.39
C PHE A 202 -6.39 1.60 1.45
N LEU A 203 -7.48 0.96 1.03
CA LEU A 203 -8.42 0.29 1.92
C LEU A 203 -8.11 -1.20 1.91
N PHE A 204 -8.03 -1.81 3.09
CA PHE A 204 -7.99 -3.25 3.27
C PHE A 204 -9.16 -3.70 4.13
N PHE A 205 -9.72 -4.85 3.83
CA PHE A 205 -10.66 -5.55 4.69
C PHE A 205 -10.63 -7.04 4.38
N TRP A 206 -11.07 -7.85 5.33
CA TRP A 206 -11.23 -9.28 5.15
C TRP A 206 -12.69 -9.61 4.95
N GLN A 207 -12.96 -10.51 4.00
CA GLN A 207 -14.32 -10.94 3.73
C GLN A 207 -14.42 -12.44 3.51
N ASN A 208 -15.53 -13.01 3.96
CA ASN A 208 -15.86 -14.42 3.78
C ASN A 208 -17.29 -14.51 3.25
N TYR A 209 -17.46 -14.93 2.00
CA TYR A 209 -18.77 -15.02 1.37
C TYR A 209 -19.04 -16.43 0.87
N ALA A 210 -20.26 -16.90 1.05
CA ALA A 210 -20.84 -18.04 0.38
C ALA A 210 -22.25 -17.62 -0.05
N LEU A 211 -22.35 -17.24 -1.33
CA LEU A 211 -23.53 -16.76 -2.02
C LEU A 211 -23.87 -17.71 -3.17
N GLU A 212 -25.06 -17.61 -3.76
CA GLU A 212 -25.35 -18.33 -5.00
C GLU A 212 -24.49 -17.86 -6.18
N ASP A 213 -23.70 -18.79 -6.74
CA ASP A 213 -22.72 -18.50 -7.78
C ASP A 213 -23.37 -17.97 -9.07
N GLY A 214 -23.07 -16.71 -9.41
CA GLY A 214 -23.59 -15.98 -10.56
C GLY A 214 -25.00 -15.43 -10.40
N SER A 215 -25.76 -15.86 -9.39
CA SER A 215 -27.12 -15.35 -9.11
C SER A 215 -27.12 -14.25 -8.07
N ASP A 216 -26.35 -14.43 -7.01
CA ASP A 216 -26.32 -13.56 -5.83
C ASP A 216 -24.95 -12.95 -5.62
N GLY A 217 -24.90 -11.77 -5.01
CA GLY A 217 -23.63 -11.07 -4.93
C GLY A 217 -23.52 -9.93 -3.95
N GLY A 218 -22.26 -9.57 -3.73
CA GLY A 218 -21.82 -8.43 -2.93
C GLY A 218 -21.07 -7.42 -3.78
N VAL A 219 -21.28 -6.12 -3.52
CA VAL A 219 -20.52 -5.02 -4.10
C VAL A 219 -20.07 -4.04 -3.02
N LEU A 220 -18.97 -3.33 -3.28
CA LEU A 220 -18.51 -2.18 -2.51
C LEU A 220 -18.84 -0.89 -3.26
N GLU A 221 -19.47 0.04 -2.56
CA GLU A 221 -19.87 1.33 -3.08
C GLU A 221 -19.36 2.46 -2.18
N ILE A 222 -19.21 3.65 -2.74
CA ILE A 222 -18.74 4.84 -2.04
C ILE A 222 -19.66 6.03 -2.31
N SER A 223 -19.93 6.82 -1.28
CA SER A 223 -20.56 8.14 -1.36
C SER A 223 -19.55 9.19 -0.90
N VAL A 224 -19.24 10.15 -1.77
CA VAL A 224 -18.29 11.24 -1.49
C VAL A 224 -19.05 12.54 -1.27
N ASP A 225 -18.74 13.25 -0.18
CA ASP A 225 -19.34 14.54 0.20
C ASP A 225 -20.88 14.52 0.22
N GLY A 226 -21.46 13.41 0.67
CA GLY A 226 -22.92 13.20 0.71
C GLY A 226 -23.58 13.00 -0.66
N GLY A 227 -22.79 12.74 -1.70
CA GLY A 227 -23.29 12.41 -3.04
C GLY A 227 -23.96 11.03 -3.13
N PRO A 228 -24.47 10.65 -4.31
CA PRO A 228 -25.02 9.31 -4.51
C PRO A 228 -23.94 8.23 -4.32
N PHE A 229 -24.35 7.06 -3.84
CA PHE A 229 -23.48 5.89 -3.82
C PHE A 229 -23.18 5.43 -5.25
N VAL A 230 -21.90 5.24 -5.54
CA VAL A 230 -21.39 4.71 -6.81
C VAL A 230 -20.57 3.46 -6.55
N ASP A 231 -20.56 2.51 -7.48
CA ASP A 231 -19.67 1.36 -7.43
C ASP A 231 -18.21 1.81 -7.32
N ILE A 232 -17.41 1.12 -6.51
CA ILE A 232 -16.02 1.51 -6.27
C ILE A 232 -15.18 1.53 -7.56
N LEU A 233 -15.46 0.63 -8.52
CA LEU A 233 -14.78 0.64 -9.82
C LEU A 233 -15.23 1.84 -10.66
N ALA A 234 -16.51 2.19 -10.62
CA ALA A 234 -17.04 3.37 -11.31
C ALA A 234 -16.55 4.69 -10.69
N ALA A 235 -16.21 4.69 -9.41
CA ALA A 235 -15.56 5.80 -8.72
C ALA A 235 -14.08 6.00 -9.14
N GLY A 236 -13.54 5.10 -9.97
CA GLY A 236 -12.13 5.10 -10.38
C GLY A 236 -11.22 4.30 -9.45
N GLY A 237 -11.79 3.49 -8.56
CA GLY A 237 -11.06 2.53 -7.75
C GLY A 237 -10.72 1.27 -8.53
N PHE A 238 -9.78 0.50 -8.00
CA PHE A 238 -9.40 -0.81 -8.49
C PHE A 238 -9.00 -1.72 -7.33
N PHE A 239 -9.16 -3.03 -7.52
CA PHE A 239 -8.75 -4.01 -6.54
C PHE A 239 -7.29 -4.41 -6.79
N GLY A 240 -6.48 -4.42 -5.72
CA GLY A 240 -5.15 -5.03 -5.74
C GLY A 240 -5.23 -6.55 -5.55
N GLU A 241 -6.08 -6.97 -4.62
CA GLU A 241 -6.34 -8.36 -4.24
C GLU A 241 -7.83 -8.54 -3.89
N GLY A 242 -8.34 -9.76 -4.04
CA GLY A 242 -9.71 -10.12 -3.61
C GLY A 242 -10.83 -9.35 -4.30
N GLY A 243 -10.63 -8.89 -5.54
CA GLY A 243 -11.62 -8.13 -6.30
C GLY A 243 -12.83 -8.94 -6.76
N TYR A 244 -13.77 -8.26 -7.42
CA TYR A 244 -14.96 -8.90 -8.01
C TYR A 244 -14.58 -10.07 -8.91
N ASN A 245 -15.27 -11.20 -8.75
CA ASN A 245 -14.95 -12.47 -9.41
C ASN A 245 -15.99 -12.90 -10.46
N GLY A 246 -17.12 -12.20 -10.57
CA GLY A 246 -18.19 -12.57 -11.49
C GLY A 246 -19.10 -11.40 -11.87
N THR A 247 -19.99 -11.66 -12.82
CA THR A 247 -21.10 -10.76 -13.17
C THR A 247 -22.40 -11.39 -12.70
N ILE A 248 -23.23 -10.62 -12.01
CA ILE A 248 -24.53 -11.09 -11.56
C ILE A 248 -25.48 -11.24 -12.75
N SER A 249 -26.18 -12.37 -12.78
CA SER A 249 -27.16 -12.68 -13.80
C SER A 249 -28.18 -11.55 -13.98
N THR A 250 -28.60 -11.31 -15.22
CA THR A 250 -29.64 -10.33 -15.51
C THR A 250 -31.06 -10.89 -15.35
N CYS A 251 -31.18 -12.16 -15.02
CA CYS A 251 -32.47 -12.78 -14.74
C CYS A 251 -32.89 -12.55 -13.28
N CYS A 252 -34.08 -13.05 -12.96
CA CYS A 252 -34.41 -13.51 -11.60
C CYS A 252 -34.48 -12.42 -10.52
N GLY A 253 -34.34 -11.15 -10.88
CA GLY A 253 -34.73 -10.01 -10.05
C GLY A 253 -33.69 -9.51 -9.06
N ASN A 254 -32.45 -10.01 -9.12
CA ASN A 254 -31.36 -9.52 -8.28
C ASN A 254 -31.14 -8.00 -8.52
N PRO A 255 -31.14 -7.14 -7.47
CA PRO A 255 -30.91 -5.70 -7.61
C PRO A 255 -29.52 -5.31 -8.14
N LEU A 256 -28.58 -6.26 -8.17
CA LEU A 256 -27.23 -6.12 -8.72
C LEU A 256 -27.08 -6.69 -10.14
N ALA A 257 -28.17 -7.12 -10.77
CA ALA A 257 -28.21 -7.69 -12.12
C ALA A 257 -27.32 -6.93 -13.13
N GLY A 258 -26.42 -7.67 -13.78
CA GLY A 258 -25.48 -7.15 -14.80
C GLY A 258 -24.25 -6.44 -14.26
N ARG A 259 -24.09 -6.30 -12.94
CA ARG A 259 -22.90 -5.70 -12.33
C ARG A 259 -21.81 -6.74 -12.08
N GLN A 260 -20.56 -6.29 -12.14
CA GLN A 260 -19.44 -7.03 -11.54
C GLN A 260 -19.62 -7.04 -10.01
N ALA A 261 -19.40 -8.18 -9.39
CA ALA A 261 -19.61 -8.40 -7.97
C ALA A 261 -18.74 -9.56 -7.43
N TRP A 262 -18.69 -9.68 -6.11
CA TRP A 262 -18.34 -10.94 -5.46
C TRP A 262 -19.54 -11.88 -5.50
N THR A 263 -19.35 -13.11 -5.98
CA THR A 263 -20.38 -14.15 -6.07
C THR A 263 -19.77 -15.53 -5.81
N GLY A 264 -20.60 -16.53 -5.52
CA GLY A 264 -20.16 -17.89 -5.20
C GLY A 264 -19.55 -17.99 -3.80
N ASN A 265 -18.53 -18.83 -3.62
CA ASN A 265 -17.90 -19.10 -2.32
C ASN A 265 -16.41 -18.73 -2.31
N SER A 266 -15.98 -17.92 -1.33
CA SER A 266 -14.59 -17.48 -1.17
C SER A 266 -13.67 -18.52 -0.52
N GLY A 267 -14.22 -19.58 0.08
CA GLY A 267 -13.46 -20.64 0.75
C GLY A 267 -12.94 -20.27 2.14
N GLY A 268 -13.47 -19.22 2.76
CA GLY A 268 -12.99 -18.62 4.00
C GLY A 268 -12.74 -17.13 3.85
N PHE A 269 -12.10 -16.52 4.87
CA PHE A 269 -11.70 -15.12 4.77
C PHE A 269 -10.58 -14.94 3.75
N ILE A 270 -10.83 -14.05 2.79
CA ILE A 270 -9.84 -13.53 1.86
C ILE A 270 -9.59 -12.06 2.19
N GLU A 271 -8.35 -11.62 1.99
CA GLU A 271 -8.01 -10.19 2.01
C GLU A 271 -8.54 -9.54 0.74
N THR A 272 -9.09 -8.33 0.87
CA THR A 272 -9.49 -7.48 -0.25
C THR A 272 -8.85 -6.12 -0.09
N SER A 273 -8.13 -5.69 -1.12
CA SER A 273 -7.45 -4.40 -1.14
C SER A 273 -8.00 -3.52 -2.26
N VAL A 274 -8.24 -2.25 -1.94
CA VAL A 274 -8.74 -1.24 -2.88
C VAL A 274 -7.78 -0.05 -2.88
N ALA A 275 -7.41 0.37 -4.09
CA ALA A 275 -6.63 1.56 -4.34
C ALA A 275 -7.34 2.43 -5.39
N GLY A 276 -7.06 3.74 -5.39
CA GLY A 276 -7.79 4.68 -6.24
C GLY A 276 -9.28 4.80 -5.84
N GLY A 277 -10.01 5.73 -6.47
CA GLY A 277 -11.44 5.96 -6.23
C GLY A 277 -11.84 6.51 -4.86
N LEU A 278 -10.91 6.52 -3.88
CA LEU A 278 -11.06 7.22 -2.61
C LEU A 278 -10.87 8.74 -2.81
N PRO A 279 -11.60 9.59 -2.07
CA PRO A 279 -11.56 11.03 -2.30
C PRO A 279 -10.26 11.66 -1.79
N SER A 280 -10.02 12.90 -2.19
CA SER A 280 -8.87 13.67 -1.70
C SER A 280 -8.88 13.82 -0.18
N PRO A 281 -7.71 13.94 0.47
CA PRO A 281 -7.59 14.23 1.89
C PRO A 281 -8.51 15.37 2.37
N GLY A 282 -9.14 15.17 3.53
CA GLY A 282 -10.07 16.13 4.12
C GLY A 282 -11.51 16.09 3.59
N VAL A 283 -11.80 15.36 2.51
CA VAL A 283 -13.17 15.20 2.00
C VAL A 283 -13.87 14.04 2.72
N PRO A 284 -15.05 14.25 3.33
CA PRO A 284 -15.77 13.17 3.99
C PRO A 284 -16.38 12.19 2.98
N PHE A 285 -16.39 10.92 3.32
CA PHE A 285 -17.05 9.88 2.52
C PHE A 285 -17.61 8.75 3.39
N VAL A 286 -18.51 7.97 2.80
CA VAL A 286 -19.12 6.78 3.40
C VAL A 286 -18.91 5.60 2.47
N LEU A 287 -18.47 4.47 3.02
CA LEU A 287 -18.44 3.19 2.31
C LEU A 287 -19.72 2.41 2.56
N ARG A 288 -20.16 1.65 1.57
CA ARG A 288 -21.30 0.75 1.66
C ARG A 288 -20.98 -0.62 1.09
N TRP A 289 -21.15 -1.65 1.91
CA TRP A 289 -21.22 -3.03 1.45
C TRP A 289 -22.68 -3.34 1.16
N ARG A 290 -22.95 -3.77 -0.07
CA ARG A 290 -24.31 -4.05 -0.56
C ARG A 290 -24.38 -5.48 -1.03
N MET A 291 -25.28 -6.24 -0.43
CA MET A 291 -25.59 -7.62 -0.78
C MET A 291 -26.95 -7.66 -1.47
N GLY A 292 -27.04 -8.31 -2.62
CA GLY A 292 -28.28 -8.52 -3.34
C GLY A 292 -28.48 -9.99 -3.65
N SER A 293 -29.72 -10.47 -3.43
CA SER A 293 -30.14 -11.82 -3.82
C SER A 293 -31.26 -11.79 -4.86
N ASP A 294 -31.37 -12.85 -5.63
CA ASP A 294 -32.39 -13.07 -6.65
C ASP A 294 -33.66 -13.72 -6.06
N SER A 295 -34.61 -14.12 -6.91
CA SER A 295 -35.90 -14.66 -6.48
C SER A 295 -35.88 -16.10 -5.94
N SER A 296 -34.77 -16.84 -6.05
CA SER A 296 -34.74 -18.26 -5.70
C SER A 296 -33.35 -18.82 -5.40
N GLY A 297 -33.31 -19.69 -4.39
CA GLY A 297 -32.11 -20.35 -3.89
C GLY A 297 -31.50 -19.61 -2.70
N SER A 298 -30.65 -20.27 -1.93
CA SER A 298 -30.01 -19.60 -0.79
C SER A 298 -28.66 -20.19 -0.51
N SER A 299 -27.83 -19.39 0.15
CA SER A 299 -26.52 -19.79 0.63
C SER A 299 -26.28 -19.26 2.04
N GLU A 300 -25.03 -19.27 2.48
CA GLU A 300 -24.69 -19.01 3.89
C GLU A 300 -24.62 -17.51 4.24
N GLY A 301 -24.40 -16.65 3.25
CA GLY A 301 -24.30 -15.21 3.40
C GLY A 301 -22.90 -14.65 3.24
N TRP A 302 -22.67 -13.47 3.83
CA TRP A 302 -21.44 -12.70 3.66
C TRP A 302 -20.98 -12.09 4.98
N ARG A 303 -19.67 -12.17 5.24
CA ARG A 303 -18.98 -11.56 6.37
C ARG A 303 -17.97 -10.52 5.90
N ILE A 304 -17.87 -9.44 6.66
CA ILE A 304 -16.86 -8.37 6.53
C ILE A 304 -16.19 -8.17 7.88
N ASP A 305 -14.87 -8.03 7.89
CA ASP A 305 -14.07 -7.90 9.10
C ASP A 305 -12.74 -7.14 8.86
N ALA A 306 -12.10 -6.72 9.96
CA ALA A 306 -10.77 -6.10 10.00
C ALA A 306 -10.53 -5.01 8.93
N LEU A 307 -11.45 -4.04 8.83
CA LEU A 307 -11.27 -2.91 7.93
C LEU A 307 -10.16 -2.00 8.43
N GLN A 308 -9.27 -1.60 7.54
CA GLN A 308 -8.23 -0.64 7.85
C GLN A 308 -7.88 0.20 6.62
N PHE A 309 -7.47 1.45 6.85
CA PHE A 309 -6.84 2.27 5.82
C PHE A 309 -5.34 2.36 6.04
N ALA A 310 -4.59 2.17 4.96
CA ALA A 310 -3.18 2.53 4.89
C ALA A 310 -3.01 3.88 4.21
N CYS A 311 -2.15 4.72 4.80
CA CYS A 311 -1.80 6.02 4.27
C CYS A 311 -0.30 6.08 4.02
N GLU A 312 0.10 6.69 2.91
CA GLU A 312 1.47 7.14 2.68
C GLU A 312 1.55 8.66 2.86
N GLU A 313 2.52 9.11 3.65
CA GLU A 313 2.91 10.52 3.68
C GLU A 313 4.10 10.77 2.74
N PRO A 314 4.23 11.97 2.15
CA PRO A 314 5.39 12.29 1.35
C PRO A 314 6.65 12.20 2.22
N THR A 315 7.67 11.49 1.73
CA THR A 315 8.96 11.46 2.39
C THR A 315 9.42 12.91 2.63
N PRO A 316 9.78 13.30 3.86
CA PRO A 316 10.20 14.67 4.12
C PRO A 316 11.38 15.00 3.23
N SER A 317 11.21 15.98 2.34
CA SER A 317 12.32 16.50 1.53
C SER A 317 13.42 16.92 2.49
N PRO A 318 14.70 16.54 2.26
CA PRO A 318 15.78 16.97 3.13
C PRO A 318 15.74 18.49 3.20
N THR A 319 15.56 19.01 4.42
CA THR A 319 15.66 20.45 4.66
C THR A 319 17.04 20.88 4.17
N PRO A 320 17.17 21.83 3.22
CA PRO A 320 18.48 22.25 2.75
C PRO A 320 19.29 22.69 3.96
N PHE A 321 20.37 21.96 4.26
CA PHE A 321 21.29 22.32 5.32
C PHE A 321 21.79 23.73 5.01
N PRO A 322 21.72 24.71 5.95
CA PRO A 322 22.21 26.04 5.68
C PRO A 322 23.66 25.91 5.22
N THR A 323 23.94 26.37 4.01
CA THR A 323 25.31 26.37 3.49
C THR A 323 26.17 27.12 4.50
N PRO A 324 27.28 26.55 5.01
CA PRO A 324 28.12 27.28 5.94
C PRO A 324 28.53 28.59 5.27
N SER A 325 28.07 29.70 5.83
CA SER A 325 28.49 31.01 5.39
C SER A 325 29.99 31.08 5.59
N ILE A 326 30.74 31.22 4.51
CA ILE A 326 32.18 31.50 4.56
C ILE A 326 32.35 32.80 5.34
N THR A 327 32.71 32.69 6.62
CA THR A 327 33.20 33.81 7.42
C THR A 327 34.35 34.43 6.63
N PRO A 328 34.27 35.72 6.22
CA PRO A 328 35.34 36.35 5.47
C PRO A 328 36.63 36.22 6.29
N THR A 329 37.65 35.61 5.69
CA THR A 329 38.99 35.57 6.27
C THR A 329 39.42 37.02 6.51
N PRO A 330 39.88 37.39 7.74
CA PRO A 330 40.34 38.75 7.99
C PRO A 330 41.43 39.08 6.98
N THR A 331 41.17 40.09 6.14
CA THR A 331 42.17 40.63 5.23
C THR A 331 43.33 41.12 6.09
N ALA A 332 44.55 40.65 5.80
CA ALA A 332 45.74 41.10 6.50
C ALA A 332 45.82 42.63 6.41
N THR A 333 45.68 43.29 7.55
CA THR A 333 45.87 44.73 7.67
C THR A 333 47.31 45.04 7.28
N VAL A 334 47.50 45.68 6.14
CA VAL A 334 48.81 46.17 5.72
C VAL A 334 49.22 47.27 6.70
N THR A 335 50.24 47.02 7.51
CA THR A 335 50.82 48.03 8.40
C THR A 335 51.30 49.22 7.55
N PRO A 336 50.74 50.43 7.71
CA PRO A 336 51.19 51.57 6.93
C PRO A 336 52.62 51.93 7.32
N THR A 337 53.48 52.05 6.30
CA THR A 337 54.83 52.60 6.42
C THR A 337 54.72 54.04 6.95
N PRO A 338 55.52 54.44 7.97
CA PRO A 338 55.43 55.78 8.54
C PRO A 338 55.75 56.83 7.47
N THR A 339 54.75 57.63 7.12
CA THR A 339 54.90 58.78 6.23
C THR A 339 55.31 59.98 7.07
N LEU A 340 56.40 60.64 6.69
CA LEU A 340 56.94 61.81 7.39
C LEU A 340 55.88 62.92 7.48
N THR A 341 55.64 63.38 8.69
CA THR A 341 54.66 64.41 9.05
C THR A 341 55.10 65.77 8.52
N PRO A 342 54.34 66.43 7.62
CA PRO A 342 54.59 67.82 7.27
C PRO A 342 54.12 68.76 8.40
N THR A 343 54.93 69.79 8.63
CA THR A 343 54.76 70.86 9.62
C THR A 343 53.42 71.59 9.48
N ALA A 344 52.73 71.80 10.61
CA ALA A 344 51.42 72.44 10.69
C ALA A 344 51.43 73.91 10.22
N THR A 345 50.45 74.28 9.41
CA THR A 345 50.08 75.67 9.14
C THR A 345 48.86 76.01 10.03
N PRO A 346 48.80 77.18 10.68
CA PRO A 346 47.74 77.50 11.63
C PRO A 346 46.40 77.70 10.91
N MET A 347 45.37 76.93 11.30
CA MET A 347 44.00 77.05 10.80
C MET A 347 43.10 77.77 11.82
N ALA A 348 42.26 78.66 11.29
CA ALA A 348 41.43 79.61 12.04
C ALA A 348 40.37 78.97 12.95
N THR A 349 40.04 79.72 14.01
CA THR A 349 39.11 79.43 15.09
C THR A 349 37.66 79.18 14.60
N PRO A 350 37.01 78.06 14.95
CA PRO A 350 35.60 77.84 14.62
C PRO A 350 34.64 78.49 15.63
N ARG A 351 33.53 79.00 15.09
CA ARG A 351 32.40 79.69 15.75
C ARG A 351 31.54 78.71 16.58
N PRO A 352 30.99 79.11 17.75
CA PRO A 352 30.22 78.21 18.61
C PRO A 352 28.84 77.83 18.03
N THR A 353 28.50 76.54 18.20
CA THR A 353 27.25 75.88 17.80
C THR A 353 26.17 76.06 18.89
N PRO A 354 24.90 76.34 18.54
CA PRO A 354 23.83 76.54 19.52
C PRO A 354 23.28 75.23 20.12
N THR A 355 22.92 75.32 21.40
CA THR A 355 22.45 74.25 22.30
C THR A 355 21.02 73.77 21.98
N PRO A 356 20.72 72.46 21.97
CA PRO A 356 19.38 71.95 21.73
C PRO A 356 18.45 72.07 22.96
N ARG A 357 17.16 72.33 22.69
CA ARG A 357 16.08 72.58 23.66
C ARG A 357 15.42 71.26 24.14
N PRO A 358 15.07 71.10 25.42
CA PRO A 358 14.45 69.87 25.94
C PRO A 358 12.97 69.72 25.58
N ARG A 359 12.56 68.45 25.43
CA ARG A 359 11.24 67.93 25.06
C ARG A 359 10.24 68.00 26.25
N PRO A 360 8.96 68.40 26.06
CA PRO A 360 7.98 68.45 27.16
C PRO A 360 7.43 67.09 27.59
N THR A 361 7.16 66.97 28.90
CA THR A 361 6.59 65.82 29.61
C THR A 361 5.06 65.73 29.43
N PRO A 362 4.44 64.54 29.24
CA PRO A 362 2.98 64.40 29.16
C PRO A 362 2.26 64.53 30.51
N LEU A 363 1.05 65.09 30.50
CA LEU A 363 0.16 65.24 31.66
C LEU A 363 -0.58 63.94 32.04
N PRO A 364 -0.88 63.71 33.34
CA PRO A 364 -1.67 62.56 33.80
C PRO A 364 -3.19 62.73 33.60
N ARG A 365 -3.87 61.60 33.36
CA ARG A 365 -5.31 61.46 33.06
C ARG A 365 -6.13 61.35 34.35
N SER A 366 -7.22 62.10 34.49
CA SER A 366 -8.12 62.09 35.65
C SER A 366 -9.14 60.94 35.62
N SER A 367 -9.40 60.34 36.78
CA SER A 367 -10.38 59.27 37.03
C SER A 367 -11.81 59.83 37.25
N PRO A 368 -12.91 59.15 36.82
CA PRO A 368 -14.27 59.60 37.08
C PRO A 368 -14.82 59.15 38.45
N ALA A 369 -15.70 59.98 39.02
CA ALA A 369 -16.33 59.82 40.33
C ALA A 369 -17.50 58.80 40.37
N PRO A 370 -17.87 58.25 41.55
CA PRO A 370 -18.95 57.28 41.68
C PRO A 370 -20.33 57.96 41.74
N ARG A 371 -21.34 57.29 41.18
CA ARG A 371 -22.73 57.74 41.07
C ARG A 371 -23.53 57.38 42.35
N PRO A 372 -24.42 58.26 42.86
CA PRO A 372 -25.28 57.97 44.01
C PRO A 372 -26.39 56.97 43.70
#